data_AF-A0A498CZD9-F1
#
_entry.id   AF-A0A498CZD9-F1
#
_cell.length_a   1.000
_cell.length_b   1.000
_cell.length_c   1.000
_cell.angle_alpha   90.00
_cell.angle_beta   90.00
_cell.angle_gamma   90.00
#
_symmetry.space_group_name_H-M   'P 1'
#
loop_
_entity.id
_entity.type
_entity.pdbx_description
1 polymer ?
#
loop_
_entity_poly.entity_id
_entity_poly.type
_entity_poly.pdbx_seq_one_letter_code
_entity_poly.pdbx_strand_id
1 'polypeptide(L)' 'MEITTRKYYTCCLCGRTSTNEDKIKACEASHIGIDPDMPIEEIYGRNRKVPYPENIRVIMQDGSLGVYCFVKIEPN' A
#
# COMPACT_ATOMS: atom_id res chain seq x y z
N MET A 1 -28.56 -18.53 -29.06
CA MET A 1 -28.14 -18.28 -27.67
C MET A 1 -27.06 -17.21 -27.73
N GLU A 2 -27.41 -15.95 -27.53
CA GLU A 2 -26.44 -14.85 -27.56
C GLU A 2 -25.68 -14.82 -26.24
N ILE A 3 -24.40 -15.16 -26.27
CA ILE A 3 -23.53 -15.10 -25.10
C ILE A 3 -23.10 -13.64 -24.94
N THR A 4 -23.80 -12.89 -24.09
CA THR A 4 -23.33 -11.57 -23.66
C THR A 4 -22.15 -11.74 -22.71
N THR A 5 -20.92 -11.64 -23.22
CA THR A 5 -19.69 -11.60 -22.42
C THR A 5 -19.61 -10.27 -21.66
N ARG A 6 -20.07 -10.26 -20.41
CA ARG A 6 -19.91 -9.10 -19.51
C ARG A 6 -18.55 -9.20 -18.83
N LYS A 7 -17.73 -8.15 -18.96
CA LYS A 7 -16.49 -8.00 -18.19
C LYS A 7 -16.83 -7.57 -16.77
N TYR A 8 -16.21 -8.21 -15.79
CA TYR A 8 -16.28 -7.85 -14.39
C TYR A 8 -14.87 -7.49 -13.90
N TYR A 9 -14.81 -6.47 -13.07
CA TYR A 9 -13.61 -6.00 -12.39
C TYR A 9 -13.74 -6.35 -10.91
N THR A 10 -12.63 -6.70 -10.28
CA THR A 10 -12.58 -7.12 -8.88
C THR A 10 -11.55 -6.28 -8.16
N CYS A 11 -11.91 -5.71 -7.00
CA CYS A 11 -10.97 -5.02 -6.13
C CYS A 11 -9.97 -6.02 -5.53
N CYS A 12 -8.68 -5.75 -5.67
CA CYS A 12 -7.62 -6.62 -5.14
C CYS A 12 -7.51 -6.64 -3.61
N LEU A 13 -8.12 -5.66 -2.92
CA LEU A 13 -7.98 -5.47 -1.48
C LEU A 13 -9.14 -6.09 -0.68
N CYS A 14 -10.38 -5.95 -1.16
CA CYS A 14 -11.57 -6.46 -0.45
C CYS A 14 -12.42 -7.47 -1.24
N GLY A 15 -12.06 -7.75 -2.50
CA GLY A 15 -12.79 -8.70 -3.35
C GLY A 15 -14.12 -8.19 -3.92
N ARG A 16 -14.45 -6.90 -3.75
CA ARG A 16 -15.65 -6.30 -4.34
C ARG A 16 -15.64 -6.41 -5.87
N THR A 17 -16.74 -6.84 -6.48
CA THR A 17 -16.87 -6.97 -7.93
C THR A 17 -17.82 -5.94 -8.53
N SER A 18 -17.55 -5.49 -9.75
CA SER A 18 -18.44 -4.61 -10.51
C SER A 18 -18.20 -4.75 -12.01
N THR A 19 -19.22 -4.47 -12.82
CA THR A 19 -19.07 -4.34 -14.27
C THR A 19 -18.47 -2.99 -14.68
N ASN A 20 -18.38 -2.03 -13.75
CA ASN A 20 -17.81 -0.71 -13.98
C ASN A 20 -16.43 -0.62 -13.31
N GLU A 21 -15.41 -0.34 -14.13
CA GLU A 21 -14.02 -0.22 -13.70
C GLU A 21 -13.80 0.95 -12.72
N ASP A 22 -14.43 2.11 -12.96
CA ASP A 22 -14.27 3.31 -12.12
C ASP A 22 -14.78 3.08 -10.70
N LYS A 23 -15.84 2.26 -10.55
CA LYS A 23 -16.34 1.87 -9.21
C LYS A 23 -15.33 1.02 -8.44
N ILE A 24 -14.59 0.17 -9.14
CA ILE A 24 -13.53 -0.64 -8.51
C ILE A 24 -12.32 0.22 -8.19
N LYS A 25 -11.90 1.11 -9.07
CA LYS A 25 -10.82 2.07 -8.79
C LYS A 25 -11.14 2.98 -7.60
N ALA A 26 -12.38 3.48 -7.50
CA ALA A 26 -12.82 4.26 -6.34
C ALA A 26 -12.83 3.43 -5.05
N CYS A 27 -13.22 2.15 -5.13
CA CYS A 27 -13.13 1.22 -4.01
C CYS A 27 -11.67 1.01 -3.55
N GLU A 28 -10.75 0.77 -4.49
CA GLU A 28 -9.33 0.60 -4.21
C GLU A 28 -8.71 1.86 -3.59
N ALA A 29 -9.04 3.03 -4.14
CA ALA A 29 -8.62 4.31 -3.57
C ALA A 29 -9.14 4.50 -2.15
N SER A 30 -10.36 4.05 -1.83
CA SER A 30 -10.93 4.16 -0.47
C SER A 30 -10.24 3.29 0.57
N HIS A 31 -9.52 2.24 0.14
CA HIS A 31 -8.71 1.41 1.04
C HIS A 31 -7.35 2.03 1.35
N ILE A 32 -6.85 2.90 0.46
CA ILE A 32 -5.56 3.57 0.61
C ILE A 32 -5.80 4.92 1.29
N GLY A 33 -5.52 4.97 2.59
CA GLY A 33 -5.54 6.20 3.36
C GLY A 33 -4.26 6.34 4.17
N ILE A 34 -3.63 7.51 4.09
CA ILE A 34 -2.62 7.91 5.07
C ILE A 34 -3.38 8.70 6.12
N ASP A 35 -3.35 8.20 7.36
CA ASP A 35 -3.91 8.94 8.48
C ASP A 35 -3.00 10.16 8.73
N PRO A 36 -3.52 11.40 8.64
CA PRO A 36 -2.71 12.61 8.83
C PRO A 36 -2.20 12.75 10.26
N ASP A 37 -2.84 12.12 11.24
CA ASP A 37 -2.46 12.15 12.65
C ASP A 37 -1.49 11.02 13.03
N MET A 38 -1.32 10.01 12.17
CA MET A 38 -0.35 8.92 12.36
C MET A 38 0.78 9.01 11.32
N PRO A 39 1.78 9.87 11.55
CA PRO A 39 2.84 10.10 10.58
C PRO A 39 3.71 8.86 10.39
N ILE A 40 4.22 8.71 9.17
CA ILE A 40 5.26 7.75 8.83
C ILE A 40 6.56 8.21 9.51
N GLU A 41 7.14 7.38 10.37
CA GLU A 41 8.41 7.69 11.03
C GLU A 41 9.59 7.07 10.27
N GLU A 42 10.59 7.89 9.97
CA GLU A 42 11.83 7.48 9.32
C GLU A 42 12.95 7.37 10.36
N ILE A 43 13.58 6.20 10.47
CA ILE A 43 14.67 5.95 11.41
C ILE A 43 15.96 5.76 10.62
N TYR A 44 16.86 6.73 10.74
CA TYR A 44 18.18 6.68 10.13
C TYR A 44 19.19 6.01 11.06
N GLY A 45 20.04 5.15 10.48
CA GLY A 45 21.16 4.56 11.19
C GLY A 45 22.20 5.60 11.58
N ARG A 46 23.11 5.25 12.50
CA ARG A 46 24.18 6.15 12.97
C ARG A 46 25.15 6.60 11.86
N ASN A 47 25.18 5.89 10.74
CA ASN A 47 26.06 6.21 9.62
C ASN A 47 25.49 7.36 8.78
N ARG A 48 25.94 8.58 9.07
CA ARG A 48 25.58 9.81 8.32
C ARG A 48 25.87 9.78 6.81
N LYS A 49 26.66 8.81 6.32
CA LYS A 49 26.92 8.65 4.88
C LYS A 49 25.82 7.92 4.12
N VAL A 50 24.85 7.33 4.81
CA VAL A 50 23.72 6.65 4.17
C VAL A 50 22.56 7.65 4.08
N PRO A 51 22.17 8.10 2.87
CA PRO A 51 21.10 9.08 2.70
C PRO A 51 19.70 8.47 2.88
N TYR A 52 19.62 7.17 3.13
CA TYR A 52 18.37 6.40 3.22
C TYR A 52 18.11 5.96 4.67
N PRO A 53 16.84 5.94 5.11
CA PRO A 53 16.49 5.42 6.42
C PRO A 53 16.78 3.93 6.50
N GLU A 54 17.15 3.46 7.69
CA GLU A 54 17.34 2.05 7.98
C GLU A 54 15.98 1.36 8.14
N ASN A 55 15.03 2.04 8.77
CA ASN A 55 13.68 1.55 8.98
C ASN A 55 12.64 2.64 8.72
N ILE A 56 11.50 2.25 8.15
CA ILE A 56 10.28 3.07 8.11
C ILE A 56 9.23 2.40 9.00
N ARG A 57 8.62 3.18 9.88
CA ARG A 57 7.54 2.75 10.77
C ARG A 57 6.22 3.38 10.34
N VAL A 58 5.19 2.56 10.28
CA VAL A 58 3.83 2.97 9.87
C VAL A 58 2.84 2.38 10.87
N ILE A 59 2.00 3.21 11.47
CA ILE A 59 0.87 2.72 12.25
C ILE A 59 -0.27 2.38 11.28
N MET A 60 -0.74 1.14 11.36
CA MET A 60 -1.82 0.60 10.54
C MET A 60 -3.19 1.00 11.12
N GLN A 61 -4.25 0.87 10.33
CA GLN A 61 -5.62 1.23 10.74
C GLN A 61 -6.11 0.46 11.98
N ASP A 62 -5.59 -0.75 12.23
CA ASP A 62 -5.91 -1.55 13.40
C ASP A 62 -5.06 -1.20 14.65
N GLY A 63 -4.22 -0.16 14.54
CA GLY A 63 -3.29 0.26 15.59
C GLY A 63 -2.01 -0.57 15.67
N SER A 64 -1.83 -1.56 14.78
CA SER A 64 -0.59 -2.33 14.72
C SER A 64 0.55 -1.50 14.12
N LEU A 65 1.78 -1.76 14.56
CA LEU A 65 2.98 -1.10 14.04
C LEU A 65 3.62 -1.96 12.95
N GLY A 66 3.54 -1.50 11.71
CA GLY A 66 4.33 -2.05 10.61
C GLY A 66 5.73 -1.45 10.61
N VAL A 67 6.76 -2.30 10.52
CA VAL A 67 8.16 -1.89 10.42
C VAL A 67 8.76 -2.46 9.14
N TYR A 68 9.23 -1.57 8.26
CA TYR A 68 9.89 -1.92 7.02
C TYR A 68 11.39 -1.66 7.14
N CYS A 69 12.18 -2.73 7.19
CA CYS A 69 13.64 -2.65 7.26
C CYS A 69 14.23 -2.65 5.84
N PHE A 70 15.02 -1.63 5.52
CA PHE A 70 15.67 -1.55 4.21
C PHE A 70 16.98 -2.33 4.22
N VAL A 71 17.07 -3.35 3.38
CA VAL A 71 18.31 -4.10 3.18
C VAL A 71 19.06 -3.46 2.03
N LYS A 72 20.31 -3.06 2.28
CA LYS A 72 21.22 -2.62 1.22
C LYS A 72 21.54 -3.82 0.33
N ILE A 73 21.07 -3.80 -0.91
CA ILE A 73 21.49 -4.77 -1.93
C ILE A 73 22.76 -4.20 -2.56
N GLU A 74 23.90 -4.88 -2.37
CA GLU A 74 25.11 -4.52 -3.10
C GLU A 74 25.02 -5.10 -4.52
N PRO A 75 25.25 -4.28 -5.56
CA PRO A 75 25.30 -4.80 -6.93
C PRO A 75 26.51 -5.75 -7.05
N ASN A 76 26.25 -6.97 -7.52
CA ASN A 76 27.26 -7.96 -7.89
C ASN A 76 28.11 -7.51 -9.08
#